data_AF-F3M8J8-F1
#
_entry.id   AF-F3M8J8-F1
#
_cell.length_a   1.000
_cell.length_b   1.000
_cell.length_c   1.000
_cell.angle_alpha   90.00
_cell.angle_beta   90.00
_cell.angle_gamma   90.00
#
_symmetry.space_group_name_H-M   'P 1'
#
loop_
_entity.id
_entity.type
_entity.pdbx_description
1 polymer ?
#
loop_
_entity_poly.entity_id
_entity_poly.type
_entity_poly.pdbx_seq_one_letter_code
_entity_poly.pdbx_strand_id
1 'polypeptide(L)'
;MKLRLFMCLLFLFTAGCARDVTVFESAVYSLEDDRIAVDCSDEVNRNRKNHTDEGYHCEVLVTEATSLKASGGGAITLDELKEGDLIRITLKKPLNISKNNRSFEAKEIMLQAQ
;
A
#
# COMPACT_ATOMS: atom_id res chain seq x y z
N MET A 1 -4.17 52.80 -4.29
CA MET A 1 -3.99 51.52 -5.03
C MET A 1 -3.28 50.52 -4.12
N LYS A 2 -4.03 49.50 -3.68
CA LYS A 2 -3.63 48.11 -3.39
C LYS A 2 -2.23 47.86 -2.77
N LEU A 3 -1.99 48.38 -1.57
CA LEU A 3 -0.88 47.97 -0.69
C LEU A 3 -1.36 46.89 0.31
N ARG A 4 -1.85 45.75 -0.19
CA ARG A 4 -2.14 44.54 0.61
C ARG A 4 -2.31 43.39 -0.37
N LEU A 5 -1.26 42.63 -0.70
CA LEU A 5 -1.34 41.23 -1.18
C LEU A 5 0.02 40.68 -1.68
N PHE A 6 1.13 40.86 -0.95
CA PHE A 6 2.41 40.28 -1.40
C PHE A 6 3.18 39.56 -0.28
N MET A 7 2.45 38.93 0.65
CA MET A 7 3.07 38.15 1.73
C MET A 7 2.17 36.97 2.15
N CYS A 8 1.72 36.17 1.17
CA CYS A 8 1.03 34.90 1.45
C CYS A 8 1.60 33.70 0.67
N LEU A 9 2.68 33.89 -0.11
CA LEU A 9 3.19 32.85 -1.01
C LEU A 9 4.46 32.15 -0.48
N LEU A 10 4.57 31.96 0.83
CA LEU A 10 5.75 31.34 1.47
C LEU A 10 5.39 30.14 2.37
N PHE A 11 4.24 29.53 2.11
CA PHE A 11 3.82 28.25 2.71
C PHE A 11 3.43 27.24 1.63
N LEU A 12 4.23 27.12 0.57
CA LEU A 12 4.22 25.89 -0.23
C LEU A 12 5.05 24.87 0.55
N PHE A 13 4.35 24.19 1.45
CA PHE A 13 4.77 23.01 2.18
C PHE A 13 5.61 22.08 1.29
N THR A 14 6.94 22.15 1.42
CA THR A 14 7.83 21.09 0.97
C THR A 14 7.73 19.94 1.96
N ALA A 15 6.59 19.24 1.97
CA ALA A 15 6.48 17.94 2.60
C ALA A 15 7.12 16.88 1.69
N GLY A 16 8.43 17.03 1.47
CA GLY A 16 9.25 16.02 0.80
C GLY A 16 9.85 15.05 1.80
N CYS A 17 9.03 14.46 2.66
CA CYS A 17 9.47 13.30 3.43
C CYS A 17 9.13 12.08 2.59
N ALA A 18 10.12 11.25 2.25
CA ALA A 18 9.86 9.88 1.86
C ALA A 18 9.00 9.26 2.97
N ARG A 19 7.72 9.05 2.70
CA ARG A 19 6.77 8.58 3.71
C ARG A 19 6.70 7.08 3.60
N ASP A 20 6.94 6.43 4.74
CA ASP A 20 6.68 5.02 4.91
C ASP A 20 5.23 4.70 4.49
N VAL A 21 5.07 3.59 3.78
CA VAL A 21 3.78 3.07 3.37
C VAL A 21 3.10 2.47 4.59
N THR A 22 1.86 2.88 4.84
CA THR A 22 1.00 2.32 5.90
C THR A 22 -0.19 1.59 5.32
N VAL A 23 -0.66 2.04 4.15
CA VAL A 23 -1.77 1.44 3.42
C VAL A 23 -1.53 1.61 1.92
N PHE A 24 -1.90 0.60 1.15
CA PHE A 24 -1.97 0.67 -0.30
C PHE A 24 -2.99 -0.33 -0.83
N GLU A 25 -3.36 -0.19 -2.10
CA GLU A 25 -4.33 -1.04 -2.78
C GLU A 25 -3.64 -1.74 -3.94
N SER A 26 -3.97 -3.02 -4.15
CA SER A 26 -3.40 -3.80 -5.24
C SER A 26 -4.26 -5.02 -5.54
N ALA A 27 -4.11 -5.58 -6.73
CA ALA A 27 -4.71 -6.84 -7.09
C ALA A 27 -3.89 -8.01 -6.52
N VAL A 28 -4.58 -9.05 -6.07
CA VAL A 28 -3.94 -10.33 -5.73
C VAL A 28 -3.32 -10.93 -6.98
N TYR A 29 -2.02 -11.17 -6.94
CA TYR A 29 -1.30 -11.85 -8.01
C TYR A 29 -1.30 -13.37 -7.81
N SER A 30 -0.98 -13.83 -6.60
CA SER A 30 -1.06 -15.24 -6.22
C SER A 30 -1.27 -15.39 -4.71
N LEU A 31 -1.76 -16.56 -4.30
CA LEU A 31 -2.06 -16.92 -2.91
C LEU A 31 -1.29 -18.17 -2.52
N GLU A 32 -0.71 -18.16 -1.33
CA GLU A 32 -0.12 -19.30 -0.64
C GLU A 32 -0.72 -19.40 0.77
N ASP A 33 -0.40 -20.46 1.53
CA ASP A 33 -1.03 -20.77 2.83
C ASP A 33 -1.01 -19.60 3.84
N ASP A 34 0.08 -18.82 3.88
CA ASP A 34 0.27 -17.68 4.78
C ASP A 34 0.71 -16.39 4.06
N ARG A 35 0.62 -16.34 2.73
CA ARG A 35 1.15 -15.24 1.92
C ARG A 35 0.24 -14.84 0.78
N ILE A 36 0.24 -13.55 0.49
CA ILE A 36 -0.38 -12.98 -0.71
C ILE A 36 0.71 -12.26 -1.50
N ALA A 37 0.92 -12.66 -2.75
CA ALA A 37 1.73 -11.89 -3.67
C ALA A 37 0.87 -10.80 -4.31
N VAL A 38 1.36 -9.57 -4.36
CA VAL A 38 0.67 -8.42 -4.98
C VAL A 38 1.63 -7.57 -5.79
N ASP A 39 1.13 -6.84 -6.78
CA ASP A 39 1.92 -5.80 -7.44
C ASP A 39 2.11 -4.62 -6.48
N CYS A 40 3.36 -4.23 -6.22
CA CYS A 40 3.71 -3.07 -5.41
C CYS A 40 4.69 -2.14 -6.12
N SER A 41 4.69 -2.16 -7.45
CA SER A 41 5.62 -1.41 -8.30
C SER A 41 5.56 0.09 -8.02
N ASP A 42 4.35 0.61 -7.89
CA ASP A 42 4.11 2.01 -7.55
C ASP A 42 4.67 2.36 -6.17
N GLU A 43 4.52 1.47 -5.19
CA GLU A 43 5.04 1.68 -3.85
C GLU A 43 6.57 1.60 -3.79
N VAL A 44 7.21 0.68 -4.54
CA VAL A 44 8.68 0.60 -4.67
C VAL A 44 9.26 1.85 -5.34
N ASN A 45 8.52 2.44 -6.28
CA ASN A 45 8.94 3.62 -7.04
C ASN A 45 8.55 4.94 -6.37
N ARG A 46 7.60 4.95 -5.44
CA ARG A 46 7.00 6.13 -4.80
C ARG A 46 7.98 7.22 -4.34
N ASN A 47 9.16 6.82 -3.86
CA ASN A 47 10.19 7.71 -3.32
C ASN A 47 11.44 7.82 -4.20
N ARG A 48 11.42 7.26 -5.41
CA ARG A 48 12.58 7.26 -6.33
C ARG A 48 12.51 8.49 -7.23
N LYS A 49 13.67 9.14 -7.44
CA LYS A 49 13.78 10.23 -8.44
C LYS A 49 13.76 9.72 -9.88
N ASN A 50 14.26 8.49 -10.07
CA ASN A 50 14.35 7.83 -11.37
C ASN A 50 13.43 6.62 -11.33
N HIS A 51 12.17 6.82 -11.70
CA HIS A 51 11.22 5.73 -11.86
C HIS A 51 11.71 4.83 -13.00
N THR A 52 11.66 3.52 -12.76
CA THR A 52 11.97 2.51 -13.78
C THR A 52 10.72 1.71 -14.07
N ASP A 53 10.60 1.27 -15.31
CA ASP A 53 9.53 0.45 -15.89
C ASP A 53 9.52 -1.00 -15.35
N GLU A 54 10.41 -1.30 -14.40
CA GLU A 54 10.54 -2.60 -13.75
C GLU A 54 9.35 -2.84 -12.81
N GLY A 55 8.64 -3.95 -13.03
CA GLY A 55 7.58 -4.41 -12.15
C GLY A 55 8.12 -5.12 -10.91
N TYR A 56 7.45 -4.95 -9.77
CA TYR A 56 7.80 -5.58 -8.51
C TYR A 56 6.58 -6.23 -7.86
N HIS A 57 6.74 -7.50 -7.50
CA HIS A 57 5.86 -8.15 -6.54
C HIS A 57 6.34 -7.91 -5.11
N CYS A 58 5.38 -7.78 -4.21
CA CYS A 58 5.56 -7.80 -2.76
C CYS A 58 4.87 -9.03 -2.15
N GLU A 59 5.45 -9.54 -1.07
CA GLU A 59 4.90 -10.60 -0.25
C GLU A 59 4.22 -9.99 0.99
N VAL A 60 2.91 -10.15 1.07
CA VAL A 60 2.12 -9.77 2.23
C VAL A 60 1.94 -10.99 3.11
N LEU A 61 2.55 -10.98 4.30
CA LEU A 61 2.44 -12.06 5.26
C LEU A 61 1.12 -11.95 6.03
N VAL A 62 0.35 -13.03 6.03
CA VAL A 62 -0.91 -13.18 6.76
C VAL A 62 -0.63 -13.98 8.02
N THR A 63 -0.88 -13.39 9.17
CA THR A 63 -0.65 -14.03 10.48
C THR A 63 -1.97 -14.15 11.23
N GLU A 64 -1.98 -14.86 12.36
CA GLU A 64 -3.15 -14.94 13.24
C GLU A 64 -3.63 -13.56 13.74
N ALA A 65 -2.76 -12.55 13.72
CA ALA A 65 -3.09 -11.18 14.10
C ALA A 65 -3.65 -10.33 12.94
N THR A 66 -3.65 -10.86 11.71
CA THR A 66 -4.12 -10.16 10.52
C THR A 66 -5.65 -10.28 10.42
N SER A 67 -6.34 -9.14 10.34
CA SER A 67 -7.79 -9.13 10.10
C SER A 67 -8.08 -9.18 8.60
N LEU A 68 -8.81 -10.18 8.13
CA LEU A 68 -9.31 -10.22 6.76
C LEU A 68 -10.80 -9.86 6.72
N LYS A 69 -11.19 -8.96 5.82
CA LYS A 69 -12.56 -8.43 5.72
C LYS A 69 -13.05 -8.35 4.27
N ALA A 70 -14.32 -8.66 4.07
CA ALA A 70 -15.05 -8.34 2.85
C ALA A 70 -15.31 -6.82 2.76
N SER A 71 -15.72 -6.34 1.57
CA SER A 71 -16.08 -4.94 1.35
C SER A 71 -17.18 -4.43 2.29
N GLY A 72 -18.10 -5.31 2.72
CA GLY A 72 -19.14 -5.00 3.70
C GLY A 72 -18.69 -5.02 5.17
N GLY A 73 -17.40 -5.24 5.44
CA GLY A 73 -16.83 -5.32 6.78
C GLY A 73 -16.99 -6.66 7.50
N GLY A 74 -17.67 -7.64 6.88
CA GLY A 74 -17.73 -9.01 7.38
C GLY A 74 -16.35 -9.67 7.36
N ALA A 75 -16.04 -10.47 8.38
CA ALA A 75 -14.81 -11.24 8.41
C ALA A 75 -14.85 -12.32 7.32
N ILE A 76 -13.71 -12.52 6.65
CA ILE A 76 -13.50 -13.58 5.66
C ILE A 76 -12.22 -14.35 6.00
N THR A 77 -12.02 -15.48 5.37
CA THR A 77 -10.78 -16.26 5.45
C THR A 77 -9.92 -16.07 4.19
N LEU A 78 -8.65 -16.49 4.25
CA LEU A 78 -7.70 -16.31 3.15
C LEU A 78 -8.12 -17.08 1.88
N ASP A 79 -8.75 -18.24 2.05
CA ASP A 79 -9.29 -19.09 0.97
C ASP A 79 -10.50 -18.48 0.24
N GLU A 80 -11.12 -17.44 0.80
CA GLU A 80 -12.17 -16.69 0.11
C GLU A 80 -11.61 -15.65 -0.86
N LEU A 81 -10.33 -15.28 -0.75
CA LEU A 81 -9.65 -14.42 -1.72
C LEU A 81 -9.25 -15.21 -2.97
N LYS A 82 -9.18 -14.52 -4.10
CA LYS A 82 -8.82 -15.09 -5.40
C LYS A 82 -7.82 -14.21 -6.12
N GLU A 83 -7.06 -14.81 -7.03
CA GLU A 83 -6.25 -14.06 -7.99
C GLU A 83 -7.13 -13.05 -8.75
N GLY A 84 -6.63 -11.82 -8.88
CA GLY A 84 -7.33 -10.69 -9.48
C GLY A 84 -8.25 -9.90 -8.53
N ASP A 85 -8.50 -10.37 -7.31
CA ASP A 85 -9.25 -9.59 -6.33
C ASP A 85 -8.52 -8.30 -5.97
N LEU A 86 -9.22 -7.17 -6.01
CA LEU A 86 -8.67 -5.89 -5.57
C LEU A 86 -8.76 -5.84 -4.04
N ILE A 87 -7.62 -5.70 -3.38
CA ILE A 87 -7.54 -5.65 -1.91
C ILE A 87 -6.88 -4.37 -1.45
N ARG A 88 -7.34 -3.86 -0.30
CA ARG A 88 -6.68 -2.80 0.46
C ARG A 88 -5.88 -3.43 1.58
N ILE A 89 -4.58 -3.15 1.61
CA ILE A 89 -3.62 -3.74 2.54
C ILE A 89 -3.18 -2.66 3.51
N THR A 90 -3.47 -2.85 4.79
CA THR A 90 -2.92 -2.02 5.88
C THR A 90 -1.76 -2.77 6.51
N LEU A 91 -0.57 -2.18 6.49
CA LEU A 91 0.63 -2.80 7.07
C LEU A 91 0.56 -2.79 8.60
N LYS A 92 1.15 -3.80 9.23
CA LYS A 92 1.30 -3.87 10.69
C LYS A 92 2.14 -2.74 11.26
N LYS A 93 3.16 -2.30 10.52
CA LYS A 93 3.99 -1.14 10.82
C LYS A 93 4.25 -0.37 9.53
N PRO A 94 4.37 0.97 9.59
CA PRO A 94 4.83 1.75 8.44
C PRO A 94 6.15 1.19 7.90
N LEU A 95 6.27 1.08 6.58
CA LEU A 95 7.46 0.55 5.93
C LEU A 95 7.82 1.33 4.65
N ASN A 96 9.10 1.65 4.48
CA ASN A 96 9.62 2.06 3.17
C ASN A 96 9.78 0.83 2.25
N ILE A 97 8.76 0.59 1.43
CA ILE A 97 8.79 -0.48 0.42
C ILE A 97 9.80 -0.10 -0.67
N SER A 98 10.74 -0.99 -0.97
CA SER A 98 11.81 -0.74 -1.95
C SER A 98 12.25 -2.04 -2.61
N LYS A 99 13.07 -2.01 -3.67
CA LYS A 99 13.56 -3.22 -4.37
C LYS A 99 14.09 -4.32 -3.42
N ASN A 100 14.70 -3.92 -2.30
CA ASN A 100 15.33 -4.83 -1.33
C ASN A 100 14.47 -5.09 -0.08
N ASN A 101 13.27 -4.50 0.01
CA ASN A 101 12.40 -4.57 1.17
C ASN A 101 10.93 -4.64 0.72
N ARG A 102 10.44 -5.86 0.47
CA ARG A 102 9.14 -6.15 -0.19
C ARG A 102 8.33 -7.24 0.49
N SER A 103 8.75 -7.68 1.68
CA SER A 103 8.02 -8.68 2.46
C SER A 103 7.64 -8.05 3.80
N PHE A 104 6.36 -8.10 4.16
CA PHE A 104 5.85 -7.44 5.36
C PHE A 104 4.53 -8.03 5.86
N GLU A 105 4.31 -7.94 7.16
CA GLU A 105 3.08 -8.37 7.80
C GLU A 105 1.94 -7.36 7.60
N ALA A 106 0.76 -7.87 7.23
CA ALA A 106 -0.45 -7.07 7.23
C ALA A 106 -1.10 -7.01 8.62
N LYS A 107 -1.59 -5.83 8.99
CA LYS A 107 -2.55 -5.64 10.07
C LYS A 107 -3.95 -6.03 9.63
N GLU A 108 -4.33 -5.58 8.43
CA GLU A 108 -5.67 -5.78 7.88
C GLU A 108 -5.59 -5.89 6.36
N ILE A 109 -6.39 -6.79 5.80
CA ILE A 109 -6.61 -6.94 4.37
C ILE A 109 -8.12 -6.84 4.14
N MET A 110 -8.54 -5.91 3.29
CA MET A 110 -9.95 -5.67 2.99
C MET A 110 -10.21 -5.82 1.49
N LEU A 111 -11.03 -6.81 1.12
CA LEU A 111 -11.53 -6.98 -0.24
C LEU A 111 -12.33 -5.74 -0.66
N GLN A 112 -11.97 -5.16 -1.79
CA GLN A 112 -12.70 -4.04 -2.39
C GLN A 112 -13.84 -4.57 -3.26
N ALA A 113 -14.96 -3.85 -3.29
CA ALA A 113 -16.02 -4.13 -4.26
C ALA A 113 -15.50 -3.75 -5.65
N GLN A 114 -15.69 -4.66 -6.62
CA GLN A 114 -15.46 -4.40 -8.04
C GLN A 114 -16.56 -3.52 -8.63
#